data_AF-A0A3P7KP41-F1
#
_entry.id   AF-A0A3P7KP41-F1
#
_cell.length_a   1.000
_cell.length_b   1.000
_cell.length_c   1.000
_cell.angle_alpha   90.00
_cell.angle_beta   90.00
_cell.angle_gamma   90.00
#
_symmetry.space_group_name_H-M   'P 1'
#
loop_
_entity.id
_entity.type
_entity.pdbx_description
1 polymer ?
#
loop_
_entity_poly.entity_id
_entity_poly.type
_entity_poly.pdbx_seq_one_letter_code
_entity_poly.pdbx_strand_id
1 'polypeptide(L)'
;MSTEADVPLINFPSSENSFTRAFLEFVKNYEATLAFIDPVTEEKLSFWDLEKTVSQIRYHLDKMELSKSNIVATLCGNSIDFILMCLAAIDLGIAIVPINPASTVYEIEKYLVSCEIDHVIIEKTYEDKMKKAQGRQEKFSKIPIIVLSDLRGLQEGERIPTK
;
A
#
# COMPACT_ATOMS: atom_id res chain seq x y z
N MET A 1 22.93 -6.07 39.74
CA MET A 1 21.56 -6.62 39.73
C MET A 1 21.02 -6.38 38.33
N SER A 2 21.04 -7.40 37.48
CA SER A 2 20.40 -7.39 36.17
C SER A 2 18.92 -7.70 36.37
N THR A 3 18.06 -6.76 36.05
CA THR A 3 16.61 -7.01 35.96
C THR A 3 16.37 -7.71 34.63
N GLU A 4 16.38 -9.04 34.63
CA GLU A 4 15.75 -9.80 33.55
C GLU A 4 14.25 -9.59 33.69
N ALA A 5 13.64 -9.00 32.67
CA ALA A 5 12.20 -8.85 32.63
C ALA A 5 11.59 -10.26 32.46
N ASP A 6 10.87 -10.76 33.46
CA ASP A 6 10.08 -12.01 33.44
C ASP A 6 8.88 -11.95 32.47
N VAL A 7 8.92 -11.08 31.45
CA VAL A 7 7.90 -11.05 30.40
C VAL A 7 8.32 -12.11 29.38
N PRO A 8 7.56 -13.20 29.19
CA PRO A 8 7.87 -14.15 28.14
C PRO A 8 7.94 -13.39 26.82
N LEU A 9 9.11 -13.43 26.18
CA LEU A 9 9.28 -12.89 24.83
C LEU A 9 8.29 -13.63 23.94
N ILE A 10 7.23 -12.93 23.54
CA ILE A 10 6.34 -13.41 22.47
C ILE A 10 7.22 -13.40 21.22
N ASN A 11 7.78 -14.55 20.90
CA ASN A 11 8.60 -14.69 19.72
C ASN A 11 7.68 -14.61 18.52
N PHE A 12 7.93 -13.65 17.62
CA PHE A 12 7.19 -13.58 16.38
C PHE A 12 7.49 -14.87 15.60
N PRO A 13 6.48 -15.62 15.12
CA PRO A 13 6.66 -16.99 14.65
C PRO A 13 7.28 -17.07 13.23
N SER A 14 8.04 -16.05 12.80
CA SER A 14 8.64 -15.99 11.47
C SER A 14 10.08 -15.47 11.54
N SER A 15 10.94 -16.01 10.68
CA SER A 15 12.30 -15.53 10.46
C SER A 15 12.38 -14.35 9.47
N GLU A 16 11.25 -13.92 8.92
CA GLU A 16 11.18 -12.83 7.96
C GLU A 16 11.45 -11.47 8.62
N ASN A 17 12.19 -10.63 7.91
CA ASN A 17 12.46 -9.25 8.32
C ASN A 17 11.47 -8.23 7.70
N SER A 18 10.54 -8.70 6.86
CA SER A 18 9.45 -7.92 6.26
C SER A 18 8.14 -8.27 6.95
N PHE A 19 7.43 -7.25 7.45
CA PHE A 19 6.10 -7.44 8.04
C PHE A 19 5.16 -8.18 7.08
N THR A 20 5.12 -7.77 5.81
CA THR A 20 4.23 -8.38 4.82
C THR A 20 4.54 -9.86 4.63
N ARG A 21 5.83 -10.25 4.52
CA ARG A 21 6.18 -11.67 4.33
C ARG A 21 5.85 -12.50 5.54
N ALA A 22 6.18 -11.98 6.72
CA ALA A 22 5.88 -12.64 7.99
C ALA A 22 4.37 -12.82 8.18
N PHE A 23 3.58 -11.81 7.80
CA PHE A 23 2.12 -11.86 7.79
C PHE A 23 1.59 -12.89 6.79
N LEU A 24 2.05 -12.86 5.53
CA LEU A 24 1.63 -13.79 4.47
C LEU A 24 1.98 -15.25 4.83
N GLU A 25 3.16 -15.49 5.41
CA GLU A 25 3.57 -16.81 5.92
C GLU A 25 2.60 -17.29 7.02
N PHE A 26 2.27 -16.42 7.97
CA PHE A 26 1.36 -16.75 9.06
C PHE A 26 -0.05 -17.07 8.55
N VAL A 27 -0.58 -16.26 7.62
CA VAL A 27 -1.96 -16.42 7.14
C VAL A 27 -2.12 -17.51 6.07
N LYS A 28 -1.02 -18.07 5.56
CA LYS A 28 -1.04 -19.12 4.53
C LYS A 28 -1.90 -20.32 4.91
N ASN A 29 -1.92 -20.67 6.20
CA ASN A 29 -2.68 -21.81 6.74
C ASN A 29 -4.21 -21.61 6.75
N TYR A 30 -4.69 -20.40 6.45
CA TYR A 30 -6.14 -20.10 6.42
C TYR A 30 -6.75 -20.29 5.02
N GLU A 31 -5.92 -20.47 3.98
CA GLU A 31 -6.32 -20.89 2.63
C GLU A 31 -7.52 -20.12 2.04
N ALA A 32 -8.62 -20.82 1.75
CA ALA A 32 -9.83 -20.25 1.14
C ALA A 32 -10.73 -19.48 2.13
N THR A 33 -10.32 -19.35 3.40
CA THR A 33 -11.08 -18.58 4.40
C THR A 33 -11.07 -17.10 4.02
N LEU A 34 -12.17 -16.39 4.33
CA LEU A 34 -12.30 -14.96 4.05
C LEU A 34 -11.29 -14.14 4.87
N ALA A 35 -10.50 -13.33 4.18
CA ALA A 35 -9.58 -12.37 4.76
C ALA A 35 -10.23 -10.98 4.86
N PHE A 36 -10.90 -10.55 3.79
CA PHE A 36 -11.58 -9.26 3.73
C PHE A 36 -13.01 -9.39 3.21
N ILE A 37 -13.86 -8.49 3.71
CA ILE A 37 -15.22 -8.27 3.24
C ILE A 37 -15.40 -6.76 3.17
N ASP A 38 -15.74 -6.24 1.99
CA ASP A 38 -16.15 -4.86 1.81
C ASP A 38 -17.68 -4.80 1.91
N PRO A 39 -18.25 -4.13 2.92
CA PRO A 39 -19.70 -4.09 3.10
C PRO A 39 -20.41 -3.17 2.09
N VAL A 40 -19.70 -2.31 1.37
CA VAL A 40 -20.25 -1.38 0.39
C VAL A 40 -20.29 -1.99 -0.99
N THR A 41 -19.19 -2.61 -1.43
CA THR A 41 -19.10 -3.27 -2.74
C THR A 41 -19.55 -4.73 -2.71
N GLU A 42 -19.76 -5.27 -1.51
CA GLU A 42 -20.00 -6.70 -1.23
C GLU A 42 -18.85 -7.63 -1.67
N GLU A 43 -17.69 -7.06 -1.99
CA GLU A 43 -16.51 -7.82 -2.36
C GLU A 43 -16.04 -8.70 -1.19
N LYS A 44 -15.70 -9.95 -1.51
CA LYS A 44 -15.12 -10.91 -0.57
C LYS A 44 -13.81 -11.42 -1.14
N LEU A 45 -12.78 -11.42 -0.31
CA LEU A 45 -11.43 -11.80 -0.71
C LEU A 45 -10.86 -12.82 0.27
N SER A 46 -10.46 -13.99 -0.23
CA SER A 46 -9.91 -15.09 0.58
C SER A 46 -8.42 -14.88 0.88
N PHE A 47 -7.85 -15.59 1.86
CA PHE A 47 -6.40 -15.52 2.12
C PHE A 47 -5.56 -16.01 0.92
N TRP A 48 -6.04 -17.00 0.15
CA TRP A 48 -5.41 -17.38 -1.12
C TRP A 48 -5.40 -16.25 -2.15
N ASP A 49 -6.49 -15.49 -2.27
CA ASP A 49 -6.57 -14.38 -3.21
C ASP A 49 -5.78 -13.17 -2.70
N LEU A 50 -5.64 -13.02 -1.38
CA LEU A 50 -4.84 -11.97 -0.74
C LEU A 50 -3.37 -12.10 -1.14
N GLU A 51 -2.76 -13.26 -0.94
CA GLU A 51 -1.34 -13.49 -1.27
C GLU A 51 -1.08 -13.23 -2.76
N LYS A 52 -1.97 -13.72 -3.63
CA LYS A 52 -1.86 -13.52 -5.09
C LYS A 52 -2.00 -12.05 -5.47
N THR A 53 -2.98 -11.35 -4.92
CA THR A 53 -3.25 -9.95 -5.28
C THR A 53 -2.17 -9.02 -4.73
N VAL A 54 -1.67 -9.27 -3.51
CA VAL A 54 -0.51 -8.55 -2.96
C VAL A 54 0.71 -8.76 -3.85
N SER A 55 0.99 -9.99 -4.27
CA SER A 55 2.11 -10.30 -5.17
C SER A 55 1.98 -9.60 -6.53
N GLN A 56 0.76 -9.51 -7.07
CA GLN A 56 0.48 -8.78 -8.31
C GLN A 56 0.71 -7.28 -8.16
N ILE A 57 0.12 -6.63 -7.15
CA ILE A 57 0.30 -5.19 -6.93
C ILE A 57 1.78 -4.88 -6.69
N ARG A 58 2.47 -5.72 -5.92
CA ARG A 58 3.92 -5.60 -5.68
C ARG A 58 4.69 -5.63 -6.99
N TYR A 59 4.34 -6.52 -7.92
CA TYR A 59 4.97 -6.57 -9.24
C TYR A 59 4.73 -5.31 -10.07
N HIS A 60 3.51 -4.73 -10.03
CA HIS A 60 3.24 -3.47 -10.73
C HIS A 60 4.00 -2.30 -10.14
N LEU A 61 4.10 -2.20 -8.82
CA LEU A 61 4.90 -1.16 -8.15
C LEU A 61 6.39 -1.30 -8.52
N ASP A 62 6.92 -2.52 -8.50
CA ASP A 62 8.31 -2.83 -8.90
C ASP A 62 8.59 -2.45 -10.36
N LYS A 63 7.63 -2.70 -11.27
CA LYS A 63 7.69 -2.26 -12.67
C LYS A 63 7.74 -0.75 -12.86
N MET A 64 7.15 0.00 -11.92
CA MET A 64 7.23 1.46 -11.88
C MET A 64 8.52 1.94 -11.21
N GLU A 65 9.48 1.04 -10.95
CA GLU A 65 10.76 1.31 -10.29
C GLU A 65 10.62 1.84 -8.86
N LEU A 66 9.47 1.58 -8.22
CA LEU A 66 9.24 1.91 -6.81
C LEU A 66 9.94 0.91 -5.90
N SER A 67 10.70 1.42 -4.93
CA SER A 67 11.49 0.61 -4.02
C SER A 67 11.66 1.30 -2.65
N LYS A 68 12.46 0.69 -1.77
CA LYS A 68 12.78 1.23 -0.44
C LYS A 68 13.37 2.65 -0.40
N SER A 69 13.85 3.18 -1.51
CA SER A 69 14.30 4.58 -1.58
C SER A 69 13.16 5.58 -1.74
N ASN A 70 11.93 5.11 -1.97
CA ASN A 70 10.79 5.96 -2.25
C ASN A 70 9.88 6.15 -1.04
N ILE A 71 9.38 7.37 -0.91
CA ILE A 71 8.32 7.76 0.02
C ILE A 71 7.06 8.03 -0.78
N VAL A 72 6.02 7.23 -0.56
CA VAL A 72 4.76 7.27 -1.32
C VAL A 72 3.64 7.79 -0.44
N ALA A 73 3.07 8.93 -0.83
CA ALA A 73 1.84 9.41 -0.19
C ALA A 73 0.63 8.68 -0.74
N THR A 74 -0.38 8.49 0.10
CA THR A 74 -1.66 7.92 -0.34
C THR A 74 -2.81 8.85 0.01
N LEU A 75 -3.75 9.02 -0.91
CA LEU A 75 -5.00 9.73 -0.67
C LEU A 75 -6.15 8.83 -1.12
N CYS A 76 -6.53 7.91 -0.23
CA CYS A 76 -7.49 6.83 -0.50
C CYS A 76 -8.47 6.69 0.68
N GLY A 77 -9.69 6.26 0.41
CA GLY A 77 -10.64 5.85 1.42
C GLY A 77 -10.30 4.48 2.01
N ASN A 78 -11.17 4.00 2.90
CA ASN A 78 -11.08 2.63 3.41
C ASN A 78 -11.59 1.67 2.33
N SER A 79 -10.69 0.92 1.71
CA SER A 79 -11.01 -0.09 0.70
C SER A 79 -10.09 -1.29 0.85
N ILE A 80 -10.53 -2.45 0.32
CA ILE A 80 -9.67 -3.65 0.26
C ILE A 80 -8.40 -3.35 -0.53
N ASP A 81 -8.52 -2.67 -1.67
CA ASP A 81 -7.38 -2.31 -2.52
C ASP A 81 -6.35 -1.44 -1.79
N PHE A 82 -6.79 -0.54 -0.90
CA PHE A 82 -5.86 0.27 -0.09
C PHE A 82 -5.00 -0.62 0.82
N ILE A 83 -5.60 -1.63 1.47
CA ILE A 83 -4.87 -2.55 2.35
C ILE A 83 -3.91 -3.42 1.53
N LEU A 84 -4.36 -3.95 0.40
CA LEU A 84 -3.54 -4.78 -0.49
C LEU A 84 -2.34 -4.00 -1.05
N MET A 85 -2.55 -2.75 -1.46
CA MET A 85 -1.48 -1.85 -1.90
C MET A 85 -0.50 -1.56 -0.77
N CYS A 86 -0.97 -1.32 0.46
CA CYS A 86 -0.08 -1.11 1.60
C CYS A 86 0.81 -2.33 1.86
N LEU A 87 0.24 -3.54 1.86
CA LEU A 87 1.00 -4.78 2.05
C LEU A 87 2.06 -4.95 0.96
N ALA A 88 1.70 -4.72 -0.30
CA ALA A 88 2.61 -4.80 -1.43
C ALA A 88 3.76 -3.78 -1.34
N ALA A 89 3.45 -2.53 -1.00
CA ALA A 89 4.44 -1.48 -0.86
C ALA A 89 5.40 -1.74 0.32
N ILE A 90 4.88 -2.19 1.46
CA ILE A 90 5.71 -2.60 2.61
C ILE A 90 6.66 -3.75 2.23
N ASP A 91 6.23 -4.69 1.38
CA ASP A 91 7.11 -5.78 0.93
C ASP A 91 8.28 -5.32 0.04
N LEU A 92 8.11 -4.21 -0.68
CA LEU A 92 9.18 -3.54 -1.43
C LEU A 92 10.05 -2.64 -0.55
N GLY A 93 9.69 -2.49 0.73
CA GLY A 93 10.33 -1.58 1.68
C GLY A 93 9.96 -0.11 1.48
N ILE A 94 8.93 0.19 0.69
CA ILE A 94 8.47 1.55 0.41
C ILE A 94 7.89 2.16 1.69
N ALA A 95 8.28 3.40 1.99
CA ALA A 95 7.69 4.16 3.08
C ALA A 95 6.34 4.76 2.63
N ILE A 96 5.28 4.53 3.40
CA ILE A 96 3.93 5.01 3.05
C ILE A 96 3.54 6.15 3.97
N VAL A 97 3.01 7.23 3.39
CA VAL A 97 2.44 8.38 4.10
C VAL A 97 0.94 8.42 3.85
N PRO A 98 0.11 7.77 4.70
CA PRO A 98 -1.32 7.76 4.53
C PRO A 98 -1.94 9.11 4.91
N ILE A 99 -2.40 9.86 3.92
CA ILE A 99 -3.04 11.16 4.13
C ILE A 99 -4.55 10.95 4.21
N ASN A 100 -5.17 11.51 5.25
CA ASN A 100 -6.61 11.44 5.43
C ASN A 100 -7.33 12.15 4.27
N PRO A 101 -8.26 11.50 3.55
CA PRO A 101 -9.04 12.15 2.50
C PRO A 101 -9.83 13.38 2.94
N ALA A 102 -10.15 13.50 4.24
CA ALA A 102 -10.81 14.68 4.80
C ALA A 102 -9.85 15.88 4.97
N SER A 103 -8.53 15.69 4.93
CA SER A 103 -7.54 16.76 5.07
C SER A 103 -7.73 17.85 4.03
N THR A 104 -7.52 19.10 4.42
CA THR A 104 -7.59 20.24 3.50
C THR A 104 -6.46 20.18 2.47
N VAL A 105 -6.63 20.92 1.35
CA VAL A 105 -5.58 21.02 0.31
C VAL A 105 -4.26 21.52 0.90
N TYR A 106 -4.31 22.45 1.86
CA TYR A 106 -3.15 23.00 2.53
C TYR A 106 -2.43 21.96 3.42
N GLU A 107 -3.17 21.11 4.12
CA GLU A 107 -2.58 20.03 4.92
C GLU A 107 -1.94 18.96 4.04
N ILE A 108 -2.59 18.58 2.93
CA ILE A 108 -2.02 17.65 1.95
C ILE A 108 -0.69 18.19 1.42
N GLU A 109 -0.67 19.46 0.99
CA GLU A 109 0.54 20.15 0.53
C GLU A 109 1.67 20.09 1.58
N LYS A 110 1.35 20.32 2.85
CA LYS A 110 2.33 20.25 3.94
C LYS A 110 2.95 18.85 4.09
N TYR A 111 2.17 17.78 3.91
CA TYR A 111 2.70 16.41 3.92
C TYR A 111 3.61 16.16 2.70
N LEU A 112 3.20 16.58 1.50
CA LEU A 112 4.00 16.44 0.28
C LEU A 112 5.39 17.07 0.45
N VAL A 113 5.44 18.24 1.11
CA VAL A 113 6.68 18.97 1.38
C VAL A 113 7.50 18.29 2.47
N SER A 114 6.90 18.06 3.64
CA SER A 114 7.63 17.68 4.85
C SER A 114 8.15 16.25 4.80
N CYS A 115 7.49 15.39 4.04
CA CYS A 115 7.87 13.99 3.86
C CYS A 115 8.67 13.73 2.59
N GLU A 116 8.96 14.76 1.79
CA GLU A 116 9.71 14.64 0.52
C GLU A 116 9.15 13.53 -0.39
N ILE A 117 7.84 13.60 -0.66
CA ILE A 117 7.11 12.56 -1.38
C ILE A 117 7.62 12.40 -2.83
N ASP A 118 7.89 11.16 -3.22
CA ASP A 118 8.34 10.81 -4.57
C ASP A 118 7.18 10.47 -5.52
N HIS A 119 6.14 9.82 -5.00
CA HIS A 119 4.96 9.39 -5.76
C HIS A 119 3.69 9.51 -4.92
N VAL A 120 2.54 9.64 -5.58
CA VAL A 120 1.23 9.58 -4.91
C VAL A 120 0.40 8.45 -5.50
N ILE A 121 -0.19 7.61 -4.64
CA ILE A 121 -1.24 6.67 -5.01
C ILE A 121 -2.58 7.23 -4.53
N ILE A 122 -3.57 7.33 -5.40
CA ILE A 122 -4.88 7.92 -5.06
C ILE A 122 -6.04 7.04 -5.50
N GLU A 123 -7.18 7.17 -4.83
CA GLU A 123 -8.45 6.84 -5.47
C GLU A 123 -8.85 7.95 -6.44
N LYS A 124 -9.43 7.58 -7.59
CA LYS A 124 -9.78 8.51 -8.67
C LYS A 124 -10.65 9.69 -8.22
N THR A 125 -11.51 9.46 -7.23
CA THR A 125 -12.39 10.51 -6.67
C THR A 125 -11.62 11.67 -6.03
N TYR A 126 -10.36 11.46 -5.63
CA TYR A 126 -9.51 12.47 -5.00
C TYR A 126 -8.50 13.13 -5.95
N GLU A 127 -8.55 12.82 -7.25
CA GLU A 127 -7.61 13.32 -8.25
C GLU A 127 -7.58 14.85 -8.33
N ASP A 128 -8.73 15.49 -8.43
CA ASP A 128 -8.83 16.96 -8.47
C ASP A 128 -8.27 17.62 -7.21
N LYS A 129 -8.45 16.96 -6.06
CA LYS A 129 -7.97 17.46 -4.77
C LYS A 129 -6.44 17.38 -4.70
N MET A 130 -5.87 16.26 -5.15
CA MET A 130 -4.43 16.07 -5.22
C MET A 130 -3.77 17.04 -6.21
N LYS A 131 -4.35 17.22 -7.41
CA LYS A 131 -3.86 18.19 -8.41
C LYS A 131 -3.86 19.62 -7.87
N LYS A 132 -4.90 20.01 -7.10
CA LYS A 132 -4.94 21.33 -6.43
C LYS A 132 -3.84 21.47 -5.37
N ALA A 133 -3.50 20.41 -4.65
CA ALA A 133 -2.41 20.45 -3.67
C ALA A 133 -1.04 20.57 -4.35
N GLN A 134 -0.81 19.81 -5.42
CA GLN A 134 0.42 19.87 -6.22
C GLN A 134 0.60 21.21 -6.94
N GLY A 135 -0.48 21.80 -7.47
CA GLY A 135 -0.43 23.03 -8.27
C GLY A 135 -0.09 24.31 -7.50
N ARG A 136 -0.02 24.27 -6.15
CA ARG A 136 0.32 25.44 -5.32
C ARG A 136 1.81 25.73 -5.30
N GLN A 137 2.67 24.77 -5.63
CA GLN A 137 4.12 24.94 -5.71
C GLN A 137 4.72 24.16 -6.91
N GLU A 138 5.57 24.81 -7.69
CA GLU A 138 6.18 24.22 -8.90
C GLU A 138 6.97 22.93 -8.62
N LYS A 139 7.56 22.78 -7.42
CA LYS A 139 8.33 21.57 -7.05
C LYS A 139 7.46 20.31 -7.07
N PHE A 140 6.16 20.42 -6.72
CA PHE A 140 5.28 19.27 -6.52
C PHE A 140 4.31 19.03 -7.67
N SER A 141 4.25 19.93 -8.66
CA SER A 141 3.45 19.76 -9.89
C SER A 141 3.89 18.57 -10.75
N LYS A 142 5.08 18.01 -10.47
CA LYS A 142 5.69 16.92 -11.22
C LYS A 142 5.64 15.57 -10.50
N ILE A 143 5.13 15.48 -9.26
CA ILE A 143 5.05 14.20 -8.56
C ILE A 143 4.08 13.28 -9.33
N PRO A 144 4.51 12.08 -9.77
CA PRO A 144 3.65 11.15 -10.48
C PRO A 144 2.47 10.72 -9.61
N ILE A 145 1.28 10.66 -10.24
CA ILE A 145 0.05 10.15 -9.63
C ILE A 145 -0.25 8.77 -10.24
N ILE A 146 -0.47 7.79 -9.37
CA ILE A 146 -0.91 6.45 -9.71
C ILE A 146 -2.34 6.28 -9.18
N VAL A 147 -3.24 5.76 -10.00
CA VAL A 147 -4.61 5.46 -9.55
C VAL A 147 -4.63 4.07 -8.91
N LEU A 148 -5.17 3.96 -7.70
CA LEU A 148 -5.19 2.74 -6.90
C LEU A 148 -5.83 1.56 -7.62
N SER A 149 -6.94 1.79 -8.34
CA SER A 149 -7.64 0.75 -9.10
C SER A 149 -6.78 0.11 -10.19
N ASP A 150 -5.81 0.86 -10.72
CA ASP A 150 -4.98 0.43 -11.85
C ASP A 150 -3.84 -0.50 -11.39
N LEU A 151 -3.64 -0.64 -10.06
CA LEU A 151 -2.69 -1.56 -9.48
C LEU A 151 -3.21 -3.00 -9.40
N ARG A 152 -4.51 -3.22 -9.58
CA ARG A 152 -5.14 -4.54 -9.51
C ARG A 152 -5.55 -5.03 -10.90
N GLY A 153 -5.44 -6.34 -11.14
CA GLY A 153 -5.75 -6.93 -12.43
C GLY A 153 -4.58 -6.85 -13.42
N LEU A 154 -4.78 -7.35 -14.64
CA LEU A 154 -3.73 -7.28 -15.68
C LEU A 154 -3.62 -5.85 -16.20
N GLN A 155 -2.41 -5.29 -16.22
CA GLN A 155 -2.18 -4.00 -16.88
C GLN A 155 -2.17 -4.18 -18.42
N GLU A 156 -2.44 -3.09 -19.16
CA GLU A 156 -2.41 -3.12 -20.63
C GLU A 156 -1.08 -3.68 -21.14
N GLY A 157 -1.14 -4.82 -21.83
CA GLY A 157 0.04 -5.49 -22.40
C GLY A 157 0.64 -6.62 -21.54
N GLU A 158 0.11 -6.89 -20.35
CA GLU A 158 0.58 -8.01 -19.53
C GLU A 158 -0.05 -9.35 -19.95
N ARG A 159 0.80 -10.38 -20.11
CA ARG A 159 0.34 -11.75 -20.29
C ARG A 159 0.20 -12.43 -18.93
N ILE A 160 -0.86 -13.21 -18.77
CA ILE A 160 -1.02 -14.13 -17.64
C ILE A 160 0.22 -15.03 -17.60
N PRO A 161 0.93 -15.14 -16.46
CA PRO A 161 2.04 -16.07 -16.36
C PRO A 161 1.51 -17.48 -16.60
N THR A 162 1.97 -18.13 -17.67
CA THR A 162 1.73 -19.56 -17.89
C THR A 162 2.36 -20.34 -16.74
N LYS A 163 1.51 -21.13 -16.08
CA LYS A 163 1.80 -22.03 -14.96
C LYS A 163 3.02 -22.93 -15.22
#